data_AF-A0A396MWB3-F1
#
_entry.id   AF-A0A396MWB3-F1
#
_cell.length_a   1.000
_cell.length_b   1.000
_cell.length_c   1.000
_cell.angle_alpha   90.00
_cell.angle_beta   90.00
_cell.angle_gamma   90.00
#
_symmetry.space_group_name_H-M   'P 1'
#
loop_
_entity.id
_entity.type
_entity.pdbx_description
1 polymer ?
#
loop_
_entity_poly.entity_id
_entity_poly.type
_entity_poly.pdbx_seq_one_letter_code
_entity_poly.pdbx_strand_id
1 'polypeptide(L)'
;MNETARKLMKRIDDASFAMDDVILYLDTHPDDRNALNYYRYVVALRKEAVKAYEASFGPLTIEDADDACTWSWLTERWPWEGEV
;
A
#
# COMPACT_ATOMS: atom_id res chain seq x y z
N MET A 1 -2.18 -8.86 15.97
CA MET A 1 -2.40 -8.73 14.51
C MET A 1 -2.07 -10.05 13.80
N ASN A 2 -2.87 -10.52 12.84
CA ASN A 2 -2.59 -11.76 12.08
C ASN A 2 -1.20 -11.69 11.41
N GLU A 3 -0.38 -12.74 11.53
CA GLU A 3 0.99 -12.74 11.00
C GLU A 3 1.02 -12.52 9.47
N THR A 4 0.01 -13.01 8.76
CA THR A 4 -0.17 -12.77 7.32
C THR A 4 -0.46 -11.29 7.04
N ALA A 5 -1.32 -10.65 7.83
CA ALA A 5 -1.60 -9.21 7.72
C ALA A 5 -0.33 -8.39 7.94
N ARG A 6 0.48 -8.74 8.95
CA ARG A 6 1.77 -8.06 9.22
C ARG A 6 2.75 -8.18 8.06
N LYS A 7 2.83 -9.36 7.42
CA LYS A 7 3.71 -9.60 6.26
C LYS A 7 3.27 -8.80 5.03
N LEU A 8 1.97 -8.72 4.79
CA LEU A 8 1.42 -7.96 3.67
C LEU A 8 1.57 -6.45 3.91
N MET A 9 1.27 -5.97 5.12
CA MET A 9 1.50 -4.57 5.50
C MET A 9 2.96 -4.18 5.33
N LYS A 10 3.91 -5.01 5.80
CA LYS A 10 5.34 -4.76 5.61
C LYS A 10 5.73 -4.62 4.13
N ARG A 11 5.13 -5.42 3.22
CA ARG A 11 5.38 -5.29 1.78
C ARG A 11 4.87 -3.96 1.22
N ILE A 12 3.72 -3.50 1.72
CA ILE A 12 3.17 -2.19 1.35
C ILE A 12 4.12 -1.09 1.83
N ASP A 13 4.59 -1.16 3.07
CA ASP A 13 5.52 -0.18 3.65
C ASP A 13 6.85 -0.14 2.88
N ASP A 14 7.48 -1.31 2.66
CA ASP A 14 8.75 -1.42 1.93
C ASP A 14 8.62 -0.83 0.51
N ALA A 15 7.54 -1.15 -0.21
CA ALA A 15 7.29 -0.63 -1.56
C ALA A 15 6.95 0.87 -1.58
N SER A 16 6.26 1.37 -0.54
CA SER A 16 5.94 2.80 -0.39
C SER A 16 7.22 3.61 -0.16
N PHE A 17 8.11 3.12 0.73
CA PHE A 17 9.40 3.76 0.96
C PHE A 17 10.25 3.82 -0.32
N ALA A 18 10.34 2.71 -1.06
CA ALA A 18 11.10 2.68 -2.32
C ALA A 18 10.51 3.63 -3.39
N MET A 19 9.18 3.83 -3.37
CA MET A 19 8.50 4.79 -4.24
C MET A 19 8.87 6.24 -3.86
N ASP A 20 8.84 6.58 -2.57
CA ASP A 20 9.22 7.92 -2.10
C ASP A 20 10.69 8.23 -2.41
N ASP A 21 11.59 7.25 -2.21
CA ASP A 21 13.02 7.38 -2.48
C ASP A 21 13.32 7.66 -3.97
N VAL A 22 12.71 6.90 -4.88
CA VAL A 22 12.92 7.13 -6.33
C VAL A 22 12.26 8.42 -6.83
N ILE A 23 11.12 8.83 -6.24
CA ILE A 23 10.50 10.13 -6.56
C ILE A 23 11.46 11.26 -6.19
N LEU A 24 12.04 11.23 -4.98
CA LEU A 24 12.99 12.24 -4.53
C LEU A 24 14.24 12.30 -5.42
N TYR A 25 14.71 11.15 -5.91
CA TYR A 25 15.79 11.11 -6.89
C TYR A 25 15.39 11.76 -8.23
N LEU A 26 14.20 11.42 -8.75
CA LEU A 26 13.67 11.92 -10.02
C LEU A 26 13.43 13.43 -10.02
N ASP A 27 13.16 14.05 -8.86
CA ASP A 27 13.05 15.51 -8.73
C ASP A 27 14.32 16.25 -9.23
N THR A 28 15.48 15.58 -9.15
CA THR A 28 16.77 16.11 -9.61
C THR A 28 17.25 15.49 -10.93
N HIS A 29 16.67 14.35 -11.34
CA HIS A 29 17.06 13.58 -12.53
C HIS A 29 15.82 13.13 -13.33
N PRO A 30 14.99 14.06 -13.85
CA PRO A 30 13.67 13.73 -14.38
C PRO A 30 13.69 12.83 -15.63
N ASP A 31 14.78 12.88 -16.40
CA ASP A 31 14.95 12.12 -17.64
C ASP A 31 15.70 10.78 -17.45
N ASP A 32 16.05 10.40 -16.22
CA ASP A 32 16.73 9.13 -15.95
C ASP A 32 15.77 7.95 -16.21
N ARG A 33 16.01 7.27 -17.32
CA ARG A 33 15.17 6.15 -17.77
C ARG A 33 15.20 4.95 -16.81
N ASN A 34 16.30 4.73 -16.10
CA ASN A 34 16.41 3.64 -15.15
C ASN A 34 15.59 3.95 -13.90
N ALA A 35 15.68 5.17 -13.38
CA ALA A 35 14.88 5.63 -12.26
C ALA A 35 13.37 5.63 -12.60
N LEU A 36 12.99 6.07 -13.80
CA LEU A 36 11.59 6.01 -14.27
C LEU A 36 11.08 4.57 -14.39
N ASN A 37 11.90 3.63 -14.87
CA ASN A 37 11.53 2.22 -14.94
C ASN A 37 11.41 1.60 -13.54
N TYR A 38 12.32 1.95 -12.63
CA TYR A 38 12.27 1.51 -11.24
C TYR A 38 11.03 2.05 -10.51
N TYR A 39 10.69 3.32 -10.72
CA TYR A 39 9.46 3.92 -10.22
C TYR A 39 8.21 3.14 -10.66
N ARG A 40 8.09 2.83 -11.96
CA ARG A 40 6.97 2.02 -12.47
C ARG A 40 6.92 0.63 -11.83
N TYR A 41 8.08 0.01 -11.62
CA TYR A 41 8.19 -1.28 -10.96
C TYR A 41 7.71 -1.24 -9.50
N VAL A 42 8.18 -0.28 -8.70
CA VAL A 42 7.80 -0.20 -7.28
C VAL A 42 6.33 0.23 -7.10
N VAL A 43 5.80 1.07 -7.98
CA VAL A 43 4.36 1.39 -8.02
C VAL A 43 3.52 0.14 -8.26
N ALA A 44 3.92 -0.72 -9.20
CA ALA A 44 3.22 -1.98 -9.46
C ALA A 44 3.28 -2.92 -8.25
N LEU A 45 4.45 -3.05 -7.63
CA LEU A 45 4.65 -3.87 -6.43
C LEU A 45 3.76 -3.41 -5.27
N ARG A 46 3.69 -2.09 -5.02
CA ARG A 46 2.84 -1.51 -3.98
C ARG A 46 1.36 -1.82 -4.25
N LYS A 47 0.90 -1.62 -5.49
CA LYS A 47 -0.49 -1.90 -5.89
C LYS A 47 -0.86 -3.37 -5.69
N GLU A 48 0.03 -4.29 -6.05
CA GLU A 48 -0.19 -5.72 -5.83
C GLU A 48 -0.27 -6.06 -4.33
N ALA A 49 0.60 -5.49 -3.51
CA ALA A 49 0.62 -5.71 -2.06
C ALA A 49 -0.65 -5.17 -1.37
N VAL A 50 -1.10 -3.96 -1.75
CA VAL A 50 -2.37 -3.37 -1.27
C VAL A 50 -3.53 -4.27 -1.63
N LYS A 51 -3.67 -4.64 -2.91
CA LYS A 51 -4.76 -5.54 -3.37
C LYS A 51 -4.78 -6.87 -2.61
N ALA A 52 -3.62 -7.46 -2.35
CA ALA A 52 -3.51 -8.71 -1.60
C ALA A 52 -3.91 -8.56 -0.13
N TYR A 53 -3.59 -7.43 0.49
CA TYR A 53 -4.04 -7.10 1.85
C TYR A 53 -5.56 -6.94 1.87
N GLU A 54 -6.10 -6.09 1.00
CA GLU A 54 -7.52 -5.73 1.02
C GLU A 54 -8.45 -6.89 0.69
N ALA A 55 -8.02 -7.80 -0.18
CA ALA A 55 -8.76 -9.02 -0.48
C ALA A 55 -8.95 -9.93 0.76
N SER A 56 -8.12 -9.78 1.79
CA SER A 56 -8.13 -10.63 3.00
C SER A 56 -8.56 -9.90 4.27
N PHE A 57 -8.38 -8.58 4.33
CA PHE A 57 -8.50 -7.74 5.53
C PHE A 57 -9.22 -6.42 5.25
N GLY A 58 -10.01 -6.32 4.17
CA GLY A 58 -10.79 -5.10 3.91
C GLY A 58 -9.96 -3.88 3.44
N PRO A 59 -10.65 -2.79 3.08
CA PRO A 59 -10.04 -1.63 2.44
C PRO A 59 -9.08 -0.88 3.38
N LEU A 60 -7.93 -0.43 2.85
CA LEU A 60 -6.97 0.38 3.60
C LEU A 60 -7.31 1.87 3.60
N THR A 61 -8.07 2.33 2.61
CA THR A 61 -8.50 3.72 2.47
C THR A 61 -10.02 3.80 2.34
N ILE A 62 -10.59 4.99 2.60
CA ILE A 62 -12.05 5.21 2.45
C ILE A 62 -12.44 5.11 0.98
N GLU A 63 -11.56 5.58 0.10
CA GLU A 63 -11.73 5.57 -1.34
C GLU A 63 -11.87 4.14 -1.88
N ASP A 64 -11.21 3.17 -1.25
CA ASP A 64 -11.24 1.75 -1.65
C ASP A 64 -12.42 0.98 -1.01
N ALA A 65 -13.25 1.61 -0.16
CA ALA A 65 -14.34 0.97 0.57
C ALA A 65 -15.68 0.89 -0.19
N ASP A 66 -15.81 1.59 -1.32
CA ASP A 66 -17.10 1.84 -2.00
C ASP A 66 -17.54 0.70 -2.95
N ASP A 67 -16.69 -0.30 -3.19
CA ASP A 67 -16.94 -1.39 -4.16
C ASP A 67 -17.72 -2.60 -3.58
N ALA A 68 -18.00 -2.61 -2.28
CA ALA A 68 -18.79 -3.66 -1.63
C ALA A 68 -20.25 -3.22 -1.43
N CYS A 69 -21.24 -4.11 -1.65
CA CYS A 69 -22.67 -3.88 -1.34
C CYS A 69 -22.98 -3.56 0.16
N THR A 70 -21.96 -3.27 0.96
CA THR A 70 -21.97 -3.00 2.39
C THR A 70 -20.83 -2.03 2.71
N TRP A 71 -21.10 -0.98 3.49
CA TRP A 71 -20.10 -0.02 3.96
C TRP A 71 -19.10 -0.69 4.92
N SER A 72 -18.02 -1.24 4.38
CA SER A 72 -17.04 -2.05 5.10
C SER A 72 -16.03 -1.23 5.91
N TRP A 73 -15.91 0.08 5.65
CA TRP A 73 -14.98 0.98 6.34
C TRP A 73 -15.11 0.99 7.87
N LEU A 74 -16.33 0.79 8.39
CA LEU A 74 -16.60 0.77 9.84
C LEU A 74 -16.60 -0.65 10.45
N THR A 75 -16.33 -1.68 9.64
CA THR A 75 -16.49 -3.07 10.09
C THR A 75 -15.23 -3.65 10.73
N GLU A 76 -14.07 -3.04 10.50
CA GLU A 76 -12.80 -3.48 11.09
C GLU A 76 -12.38 -2.59 12.27
N ARG A 77 -11.60 -3.18 13.19
CA ARG A 77 -11.00 -2.44 14.30
C ARG A 77 -9.96 -1.46 13.77
N TRP A 78 -10.00 -0.24 14.28
CA TRP A 78 -9.10 0.79 13.82
C TRP A 78 -7.68 0.59 14.36
N PRO A 79 -6.63 0.98 13.63
CA PRO A 79 -5.24 0.82 14.06
C PRO A 79 -4.90 1.46 15.42
N TRP A 80 -5.65 2.47 15.86
CA TRP A 80 -5.44 3.17 17.15
C TRP A 80 -6.22 2.58 18.33
N GLU A 81 -7.05 1.56 18.12
CA GLU A 81 -7.82 0.93 19.21
C GLU A 81 -6.96 0.00 20.10
N GLY A 82 -5.71 -0.26 19.72
CA GLY A 82 -4.76 -1.06 20.51
C GLY A 82 -5.09 -2.56 20.58
N GLU A 83 -4.13 -3.35 21.07
CA GLU A 83 -4.35 -4.76 21.44
C GLU A 83 -4.76 -4.84 22.92
N VAL A 84 -5.77 -5.65 23.25
CA VAL A 84 -6.18 -6.00 24.63
C VAL A 84 -5.49 -7.27 25.09
#